data_AF-A0A1Q3LQ98-F1
#
_entry.id   AF-A0A1Q3LQ98-F1
#
_cell.length_a   1.000
_cell.length_b   1.000
_cell.length_c   1.000
_cell.angle_alpha   90.00
_cell.angle_beta   90.00
_cell.angle_gamma   90.00
#
_symmetry.space_group_name_H-M   'P 1'
#
loop_
_entity.id
_entity.type
_entity.pdbx_description
1 polymer ?
#
loop_
_entity_poly.entity_id
_entity_poly.type
_entity_poly.pdbx_seq_one_letter_code
_entity_poly.pdbx_strand_id
1 'polypeptide(L)'
;GELEEVRALLPDAAAPVRIGALLRTTLDPARRDVTLVWVQAWALGTRNAPLAERVRAARDAWRAVIAEEVSLGMADGVIPAADPEPLAWHLLAMIDGLGAHALVGWGPAIAPVAPVEPVLRAAAGLLGIEAETFSPDSP
;
A
#
# COMPACT_ATOMS: atom_id res chain seq x y z
N GLY A 1 -12.50 10.27 1.06
CA GLY A 1 -12.47 8.82 1.28
C GLY A 1 -11.14 8.47 1.89
N GLU A 2 -10.88 7.18 2.12
CA GLU A 2 -9.62 6.74 2.71
C GLU A 2 -8.40 7.17 1.88
N LEU A 3 -8.49 7.03 0.56
CA LEU A 3 -7.39 7.38 -0.35
C LEU A 3 -7.01 8.86 -0.25
N GLU A 4 -7.99 9.76 -0.20
CA GLU A 4 -7.73 11.20 -0.07
C GLU A 4 -7.11 11.54 1.29
N GLU A 5 -7.52 10.86 2.36
CA GLU A 5 -6.92 10.99 3.69
C GLU A 5 -5.45 10.53 3.66
N VAL A 6 -5.16 9.36 3.11
CA VAL A 6 -3.78 8.84 3.02
C VAL A 6 -2.92 9.73 2.14
N ARG A 7 -3.44 10.22 1.01
CA ARG A 7 -2.72 11.17 0.14
C ARG A 7 -2.35 12.46 0.87
N ALA A 8 -3.22 12.96 1.75
CA ALA A 8 -2.95 14.15 2.55
C ALA A 8 -1.88 13.93 3.65
N LEU A 9 -1.62 12.68 4.02
CA LEU A 9 -0.59 12.29 4.99
C LEU A 9 0.78 12.06 4.33
N LEU A 10 0.87 12.02 3.00
CA LEU A 10 2.14 11.78 2.32
C LEU A 10 3.08 12.98 2.50
N PRO A 11 4.36 12.74 2.79
CA PRO A 11 5.33 13.80 2.94
C PRO A 11 5.61 14.49 1.59
N ASP A 12 6.06 15.74 1.67
CA ASP A 12 6.70 16.44 0.56
C ASP A 12 8.13 15.92 0.41
N ALA A 13 8.27 14.79 -0.28
CA ALA A 13 9.51 14.04 -0.41
C ALA A 13 9.55 13.28 -1.74
N ALA A 14 10.70 12.68 -2.07
CA ALA A 14 10.86 11.84 -3.25
C ALA A 14 9.88 10.65 -3.25
N ALA A 15 9.54 10.17 -4.44
CA ALA A 15 8.53 9.13 -4.63
C ALA A 15 8.76 7.84 -3.80
N PRO A 16 9.99 7.30 -3.66
CA PRO A 16 10.22 6.16 -2.79
C PRO A 16 9.80 6.45 -1.33
N VAL A 17 10.17 7.59 -0.76
CA VAL A 17 9.79 7.95 0.62
C VAL A 17 8.26 8.02 0.76
N ARG A 18 7.57 8.54 -0.25
CA ARG A 18 6.10 8.59 -0.30
C ARG A 18 5.47 7.19 -0.38
N ILE A 19 6.02 6.28 -1.19
CA ILE A 19 5.58 4.87 -1.24
C ILE A 19 5.78 4.20 0.12
N GLY A 20 6.92 4.42 0.77
CA GLY A 20 7.20 3.92 2.11
C GLY A 20 6.20 4.46 3.14
N ALA A 21 5.86 5.75 3.07
CA ALA A 21 4.85 6.36 3.91
C ALA A 21 3.46 5.74 3.67
N LEU A 22 3.06 5.53 2.42
CA LEU A 22 1.81 4.85 2.06
C LEU A 22 1.74 3.44 2.68
N LEU A 23 2.80 2.63 2.54
CA LEU A 23 2.86 1.29 3.14
C LEU A 23 2.75 1.33 4.67
N ARG A 24 3.48 2.23 5.34
CA ARG A 24 3.40 2.42 6.79
C ARG A 24 2.00 2.83 7.24
N THR A 25 1.40 3.82 6.57
CA THR A 25 0.08 4.33 6.93
C THR A 25 -0.98 3.25 6.74
N THR A 26 -1.04 2.59 5.58
CA THR A 26 -2.07 1.58 5.27
C THR A 26 -1.99 0.34 6.16
N LEU A 27 -0.79 -0.02 6.63
CA LEU A 27 -0.55 -1.17 7.51
C LEU A 27 -0.50 -0.82 9.00
N ASP A 28 -0.76 0.44 9.37
CA ASP A 28 -0.80 0.87 10.77
C ASP A 28 -1.92 0.11 11.52
N PRO A 29 -1.63 -0.54 12.66
CA PRO A 29 -2.63 -1.21 13.49
C PRO A 29 -3.81 -0.31 13.89
N ALA A 30 -3.62 1.01 13.99
CA ALA A 30 -4.68 1.97 14.27
C ALA A 30 -5.73 2.05 13.14
N ARG A 31 -5.41 1.60 11.92
CA ARG A 31 -6.33 1.55 10.77
C ARG A 31 -7.05 0.22 10.60
N ARG A 32 -6.93 -0.69 11.56
CA ARG A 32 -7.58 -2.02 11.54
C ARG A 32 -9.07 -1.97 11.19
N ASP A 33 -9.80 -0.99 11.70
CA ASP A 33 -11.24 -0.84 11.43
C ASP A 33 -11.52 -0.47 9.96
N VAL A 34 -10.63 0.30 9.32
CA VAL A 34 -10.74 0.62 7.90
C VAL A 34 -10.49 -0.63 7.05
N THR A 35 -9.48 -1.42 7.41
CA THR A 35 -9.20 -2.72 6.78
C THR A 35 -10.39 -3.68 6.91
N LEU A 36 -11.06 -3.70 8.06
CA LEU A 36 -12.26 -4.52 8.27
C LEU A 36 -13.38 -4.14 7.29
N VAL A 37 -13.60 -2.84 7.06
CA VAL A 37 -14.60 -2.36 6.10
C VAL A 37 -14.27 -2.85 4.68
N TRP A 38 -13.00 -2.81 4.26
CA TRP A 38 -12.59 -3.33 2.96
C TRP A 38 -12.88 -4.83 2.79
N VAL A 39 -12.45 -5.64 3.76
CA VAL A 39 -12.63 -7.10 3.71
C VAL A 39 -14.11 -7.47 3.69
N GLN A 40 -14.94 -6.80 4.51
CA GLN A 40 -16.39 -6.98 4.47
C GLN A 40 -16.99 -6.55 3.13
N ALA A 41 -16.55 -5.42 2.57
CA ALA A 41 -17.03 -4.92 1.30
C ALA A 41 -16.71 -5.87 0.13
N TRP A 42 -15.52 -6.49 0.13
CA TRP A 42 -15.16 -7.51 -0.87
C TRP A 42 -16.10 -8.72 -0.79
N ALA A 43 -16.35 -9.23 0.42
CA ALA A 43 -17.23 -10.38 0.62
C ALA A 43 -18.68 -10.07 0.24
N LEU A 44 -19.21 -8.93 0.71
CA LEU A 44 -20.59 -8.51 0.47
C LEU A 44 -20.83 -8.12 -0.99
N GLY A 45 -19.83 -7.56 -1.67
CA GLY A 45 -19.89 -7.18 -3.08
C GLY A 45 -20.23 -8.35 -4.01
N THR A 46 -19.91 -9.59 -3.62
CA THR A 46 -20.26 -10.80 -4.40
C THR A 46 -21.77 -10.98 -4.60
N ARG A 47 -22.59 -10.37 -3.75
CA ARG A 47 -24.07 -10.44 -3.79
C ARG A 47 -24.73 -9.06 -3.87
N ASN A 48 -23.95 -7.99 -4.04
CA ASN A 48 -24.45 -6.62 -4.10
C ASN A 48 -23.72 -5.85 -5.22
N ALA A 49 -24.35 -5.77 -6.39
CA ALA A 49 -23.74 -5.16 -7.58
C ALA A 49 -23.40 -3.66 -7.39
N PRO A 50 -24.28 -2.81 -6.82
CA PRO A 50 -23.92 -1.41 -6.52
C PRO A 50 -22.72 -1.26 -5.58
N LEU A 51 -22.56 -2.17 -4.61
CA LEU A 51 -21.38 -2.17 -3.74
C LEU A 51 -20.13 -2.62 -4.49
N ALA A 52 -20.22 -3.69 -5.29
CA ALA A 52 -19.11 -4.19 -6.08
C ALA A 52 -18.57 -3.14 -7.07
N GLU A 53 -19.45 -2.34 -7.67
CA GLU A 53 -19.06 -1.23 -8.54
C GLU A 53 -18.23 -0.19 -7.78
N ARG A 54 -18.69 0.24 -6.60
CA ARG A 54 -17.95 1.19 -5.76
C ARG A 54 -16.61 0.64 -5.29
N VAL A 55 -16.57 -0.63 -4.89
CA VAL A 55 -15.34 -1.30 -4.47
C VAL A 55 -14.33 -1.34 -5.62
N ARG A 56 -14.75 -1.69 -6.84
CA ARG A 56 -13.86 -1.71 -8.01
C ARG A 56 -13.33 -0.32 -8.32
N ALA A 57 -14.20 0.70 -8.38
CA ALA A 57 -13.78 2.08 -8.62
C ALA A 57 -12.78 2.58 -7.57
N ALA A 58 -13.00 2.27 -6.29
CA ALA A 58 -12.09 2.65 -5.22
C ALA A 58 -10.76 1.88 -5.27
N ARG A 59 -10.77 0.59 -5.63
CA ARG A 59 -9.54 -0.20 -5.87
C ARG A 59 -8.75 0.32 -7.07
N ASP A 60 -9.45 0.69 -8.15
CA ASP A 60 -8.83 1.28 -9.35
C ASP A 60 -8.14 2.60 -9.00
N ALA A 61 -8.76 3.43 -8.16
CA ALA A 61 -8.15 4.67 -7.69
C ALA A 61 -6.90 4.41 -6.83
N TRP A 62 -6.97 3.47 -5.88
CA TRP A 62 -5.79 3.06 -5.09
C TRP A 62 -4.64 2.58 -5.96
N ARG A 63 -4.92 1.68 -6.92
CA ARG A 63 -3.92 1.20 -7.86
C ARG A 63 -3.31 2.35 -8.67
N ALA A 64 -4.13 3.23 -9.20
CA ALA A 64 -3.67 4.36 -10.01
C ALA A 64 -2.73 5.28 -9.24
N VAL A 65 -3.02 5.56 -7.96
CA VAL A 65 -2.13 6.37 -7.11
C VAL A 65 -0.79 5.65 -6.86
N ILE A 66 -0.80 4.35 -6.61
CA ILE A 66 0.45 3.60 -6.43
C ILE A 66 1.26 3.59 -7.74
N ALA A 67 0.61 3.40 -8.89
CA ALA A 67 1.27 3.43 -10.20
C ALA A 67 1.86 4.82 -10.51
N GLU A 68 1.17 5.89 -10.14
CA GLU A 68 1.64 7.28 -10.25
C GLU A 68 2.93 7.49 -9.45
N GLU A 69 2.97 7.10 -8.18
CA GLU A 69 4.17 7.22 -7.35
C GLU A 69 5.33 6.37 -7.88
N VAL A 70 5.08 5.14 -8.34
CA VAL A 70 6.11 4.30 -8.97
C VAL A 70 6.64 4.95 -10.25
N SER A 71 5.75 5.49 -11.08
CA SER A 71 6.13 6.18 -12.31
C SER A 71 6.93 7.46 -12.05
N LEU A 72 6.64 8.21 -10.98
CA LEU A 72 7.43 9.36 -10.57
C LEU A 72 8.85 8.93 -10.17
N GLY A 73 8.98 7.87 -9.37
CA GLY A 73 10.29 7.32 -9.01
C GLY A 73 11.09 6.83 -10.23
N MET A 74 10.42 6.30 -11.25
CA MET A 74 11.07 5.93 -12.52
C MET A 74 11.52 7.15 -13.33
N ALA A 75 10.69 8.20 -13.39
CA ALA A 75 11.01 9.44 -14.10
C ALA A 75 12.22 10.16 -13.48
N ASP A 76 12.34 10.11 -12.15
CA ASP A 76 13.46 10.67 -11.38
C ASP A 76 14.71 9.77 -11.40
N GLY A 77 14.63 8.58 -12.00
CA GLY A 77 15.74 7.63 -12.11
C GLY A 77 16.09 6.89 -10.81
N VAL A 78 15.29 7.04 -9.75
CA VAL A 78 15.50 6.36 -8.45
C VAL A 78 14.93 4.94 -8.43
N ILE A 79 13.91 4.66 -9.24
CA ILE A 79 13.37 3.32 -9.51
C ILE A 79 13.81 2.93 -10.93
N PRO A 80 14.34 1.72 -11.16
CA PRO A 80 14.65 1.23 -12.50
C PRO A 80 13.44 1.30 -13.45
N ALA A 81 13.66 1.76 -14.68
CA ALA A 81 12.59 1.89 -15.67
C ALA A 81 11.95 0.53 -15.99
N ALA A 82 10.63 0.44 -15.79
CA ALA A 82 9.81 -0.73 -16.08
C ALA A 82 8.34 -0.30 -16.34
N ASP A 83 7.42 -1.27 -16.43
CA ASP A 83 5.99 -0.98 -16.41
C ASP A 83 5.53 -0.78 -14.95
N PRO A 84 5.00 0.41 -14.57
CA PRO A 84 4.55 0.67 -13.20
C PRO A 84 3.28 -0.10 -12.83
N GLU A 85 2.47 -0.53 -13.80
CA GLU A 85 1.15 -1.11 -13.54
C GLU A 85 1.24 -2.48 -12.82
N PRO A 86 2.04 -3.46 -13.27
CA PRO A 86 2.25 -4.70 -12.51
C PRO A 86 2.80 -4.48 -11.11
N LEU A 87 3.68 -3.49 -10.91
CA LEU A 87 4.26 -3.17 -9.60
C LEU A 87 3.17 -2.62 -8.66
N ALA A 88 2.31 -1.74 -9.16
CA ALA A 88 1.18 -1.21 -8.40
C ALA A 88 0.19 -2.30 -7.97
N TRP A 89 -0.12 -3.24 -8.87
CA TRP A 89 -0.94 -4.41 -8.53
C TRP A 89 -0.33 -5.25 -7.41
N HIS A 90 0.98 -5.53 -7.47
CA HIS A 90 1.66 -6.32 -6.45
C HIS A 90 1.72 -5.62 -5.10
N LEU A 91 2.02 -4.31 -5.08
CA LEU A 91 2.02 -3.51 -3.85
C LEU A 91 0.62 -3.46 -3.22
N LEU A 92 -0.43 -3.24 -4.02
CA LEU A 92 -1.81 -3.25 -3.51
C LEU A 92 -2.22 -4.61 -2.97
N ALA A 93 -1.86 -5.70 -3.66
CA ALA A 93 -2.13 -7.06 -3.19
C ALA A 93 -1.40 -7.38 -1.87
N MET A 94 -0.18 -6.87 -1.71
CA MET A 94 0.59 -6.99 -0.46
C MET A 94 -0.12 -6.28 0.70
N ILE A 95 -0.59 -5.04 0.50
CA ILE A 95 -1.36 -4.28 1.50
C ILE A 95 -2.63 -5.06 1.89
N ASP A 96 -3.43 -5.46 0.89
CA ASP A 96 -4.70 -6.18 1.09
C ASP A 96 -4.51 -7.48 1.87
N GLY A 97 -3.53 -8.30 1.45
CA GLY A 97 -3.27 -9.60 2.05
C GLY A 97 -2.79 -9.49 3.49
N LEU A 98 -1.83 -8.60 3.75
CA LEU A 98 -1.31 -8.38 5.11
C LEU A 98 -2.38 -7.78 6.03
N GLY A 99 -3.16 -6.81 5.55
CA GLY A 99 -4.27 -6.24 6.29
C GLY A 99 -5.32 -7.30 6.67
N ALA A 100 -5.75 -8.12 5.71
CA ALA A 100 -6.74 -9.17 5.94
C ALA A 100 -6.24 -10.23 6.94
N HIS A 101 -4.97 -10.63 6.87
CA HIS A 101 -4.36 -11.53 7.83
C HIS A 101 -4.34 -10.93 9.26
N ALA A 102 -3.99 -9.65 9.38
CA ALA A 102 -3.96 -8.96 10.66
C ALA A 102 -5.34 -8.97 11.35
N LEU A 103 -6.45 -8.88 10.59
CA LEU A 103 -7.81 -8.94 11.13
C LEU A 103 -8.10 -10.23 11.92
N VAL A 104 -7.44 -11.34 11.60
CA VAL A 104 -7.61 -12.62 12.31
C VAL A 104 -6.46 -12.94 13.25
N GLY A 105 -5.55 -11.98 13.49
CA GLY A 105 -4.37 -12.18 14.33
C GLY A 105 -3.35 -13.14 13.71
N TRP A 106 -3.38 -13.32 12.39
CA TRP A 106 -2.41 -14.16 11.68
C TRP A 106 -1.19 -13.35 11.25
N GLY A 107 0.00 -13.90 11.49
CA GLY A 107 1.28 -13.18 11.39
C GLY A 107 1.74 -12.65 12.76
N PRO A 108 2.96 -12.08 12.86
CA PRO A 108 3.56 -11.76 14.16
C PRO A 108 2.84 -10.68 15.02
N ALA A 109 1.63 -10.25 14.68
CA ALA A 109 0.89 -9.18 15.37
C ALA A 109 0.06 -9.63 16.60
N ILE A 110 0.57 -10.59 17.38
CA ILE A 110 0.21 -10.76 18.82
C ILE A 110 1.46 -10.47 19.70
N ALA A 111 2.33 -9.58 19.24
CA ALA A 111 3.41 -8.98 20.01
C ALA A 111 3.70 -7.57 19.45
N PRO A 112 4.25 -6.62 20.23
CA PRO A 112 4.24 -5.19 19.89
C PRO A 112 5.04 -4.77 18.65
N VAL A 113 5.68 -5.71 17.93
CA VAL A 113 6.55 -5.42 16.78
C VAL A 113 6.52 -6.60 15.79
N ALA A 114 5.50 -6.62 14.93
CA ALA A 114 5.56 -7.33 13.65
C ALA A 114 5.88 -6.29 12.59
N PRO A 115 7.13 -6.16 12.13
CA PRO A 115 7.61 -4.86 11.69
C PRO A 115 7.11 -4.52 10.28
N VAL A 116 6.89 -3.24 10.01
CA VAL A 116 6.69 -2.75 8.64
C VAL A 116 7.94 -2.99 7.78
N GLU A 117 9.09 -3.21 8.43
CA GLU A 117 10.41 -3.38 7.83
C GLU A 117 10.52 -4.58 6.86
N PRO A 118 10.08 -5.82 7.19
CA PRO A 118 9.96 -6.89 6.21
C PRO A 118 9.11 -6.54 4.97
N VAL A 119 8.03 -5.77 5.16
CA VAL A 119 7.16 -5.33 4.07
C VAL A 119 7.92 -4.33 3.19
N LEU A 120 8.57 -3.34 3.80
CA LEU A 120 9.41 -2.38 3.10
C LEU A 120 10.54 -3.09 2.35
N ARG A 121 11.21 -4.08 2.94
CA ARG A 121 12.25 -4.85 2.24
C ARG A 121 11.70 -5.62 1.04
N ALA A 122 10.52 -6.23 1.17
CA ALA A 122 9.88 -6.93 0.06
C ALA A 122 9.45 -5.98 -1.06
N ALA A 123 8.89 -4.82 -0.70
CA ALA A 123 8.54 -3.75 -1.64
C ALA A 123 9.78 -3.19 -2.33
N ALA A 124 10.90 -3.03 -1.61
CA ALA A 124 12.18 -2.55 -2.17
C ALA A 124 12.68 -3.51 -3.24
N GLY A 125 12.71 -4.81 -2.93
CA GLY A 125 13.10 -5.85 -3.87
C GLY A 125 12.20 -5.92 -5.10
N LEU A 126 10.89 -5.72 -4.92
CA LEU A 126 9.92 -5.64 -6.03
C LEU A 126 10.18 -4.42 -6.93
N LEU A 127 10.51 -3.27 -6.33
CA LEU A 127 10.81 -2.03 -7.04
C LEU A 127 12.25 -1.95 -7.57
N GLY A 128 13.11 -2.91 -7.23
CA GLY A 128 14.52 -2.87 -7.63
C GLY A 128 15.32 -1.74 -6.98
N ILE A 129 14.98 -1.38 -5.75
CA ILE A 129 15.66 -0.35 -4.95
C ILE A 129 16.11 -0.92 -3.59
N GLU A 130 16.91 -0.15 -2.85
CA GLU A 130 17.28 -0.49 -1.48
C GLU A 130 16.16 -0.10 -0.49
N ALA A 131 16.00 -0.86 0.59
CA ALA A 131 14.90 -0.64 1.55
C ALA A 131 15.02 0.70 2.28
N GLU A 132 16.25 1.19 2.43
CA GLU A 132 16.59 2.45 3.03
C GLU A 132 15.99 3.62 2.24
N THR A 133 15.82 3.51 0.91
CA THR A 133 15.24 4.57 0.07
C THR A 133 13.79 4.94 0.46
N PHE A 134 13.10 4.09 1.23
CA PHE A 134 11.80 4.41 1.82
C PHE A 134 11.83 5.38 3.01
N SER A 135 13.00 5.67 3.55
CA SER A 135 13.20 6.55 4.69
C SER A 135 13.60 7.95 4.23
N PRO A 136 13.05 9.01 4.84
CA PRO A 136 13.43 10.39 4.52
C PRO A 136 14.89 10.70 4.90
N ASP A 137 15.47 9.93 5.82
CA ASP A 137 16.83 10.10 6.33
C ASP A 137 17.89 9.35 5.51
N SER A 138 17.52 8.78 4.36
CA SER A 138 18.48 8.12 3.48
C SER A 138 19.33 9.13 2.70
N PRO A 139 20.65 8.88 2.59
CA PRO A 139 21.58 9.81 1.96
C PRO A 139 21.35 10.02 0.46
#